data_AF-X1DQZ9-F1
#
_entry.id   AF-X1DQZ9-F1
#
_cell.length_a   1.000
_cell.length_b   1.000
_cell.length_c   1.000
_cell.angle_alpha   90.00
_cell.angle_beta   90.00
_cell.angle_gamma   90.00
#
_symmetry.space_group_name_H-M   'P 1'
#
loop_
_entity.id
_entity.type
_entity.pdbx_description
1 polymer ?
#
loop_
_entity_poly.entity_id
_entity_poly.type
_entity_poly.pdbx_seq_one_letter_code
_entity_poly.pdbx_strand_id
1 'polypeptide(L)' 'CVPVISIKESLSGNTISRIRAILNGTTNYVLSRMTTEGISFSVALKEAQELGYAETDPTLDISGYDTAGKLVILSNEL' A
#
# COMPACT_ATOMS: atom_id res chain seq x y z
N CYS A 1 4.99 10.69 -1.99
CA CYS A 1 4.43 10.66 -0.63
C CYS A 1 3.22 11.58 -0.62
N VAL A 2 2.01 11.05 -0.45
CA VAL A 2 0.82 11.87 -0.18
C VAL A 2 0.82 12.12 1.34
N PRO A 3 0.74 13.36 1.85
CA PRO A 3 0.83 13.62 3.28
C PRO A 3 -0.47 13.22 3.99
N VAL A 4 -0.55 11.97 4.44
CA VAL A 4 -1.73 11.43 5.14
C VAL A 4 -1.75 11.79 6.64
N ILE A 5 -0.60 12.16 7.21
CA ILE A 5 -0.47 12.45 8.65
C ILE A 5 -1.20 13.74 9.06
N SER A 6 -1.40 14.69 8.14
CA SER A 6 -2.09 15.96 8.41
C SER A 6 -3.63 15.83 8.48
N ILE A 7 -4.19 14.62 8.43
CA ILE A 7 -5.63 14.36 8.49
C ILE A 7 -6.25 14.97 9.76
N LYS A 8 -5.58 14.82 10.91
CA LYS A 8 -6.06 15.32 12.19
C LYS A 8 -6.29 16.83 12.21
N GLU A 9 -5.31 17.58 11.71
CA GLU A 9 -5.39 19.05 11.65
C GLU A 9 -6.40 19.50 10.59
N SER A 10 -6.31 18.90 9.39
CA SER A 10 -7.10 19.28 8.22
C SER A 10 -8.59 18.96 8.36
N LEU A 11 -8.94 17.94 9.15
CA LEU A 11 -10.32 17.47 9.35
C LEU A 11 -10.80 17.61 10.79
N SER A 12 -10.13 18.43 11.62
CA SER A 12 -10.42 18.62 13.05
C SER A 12 -11.88 18.97 13.41
N GLY A 13 -12.66 19.52 12.47
CA GLY A 13 -14.09 19.82 12.64
C GLY A 13 -15.05 18.72 12.15
N ASN A 14 -14.56 17.60 11.63
CA ASN A 14 -15.36 16.52 11.06
C ASN A 14 -15.22 15.23 11.89
N THR A 15 -16.26 14.39 11.87
CA THR A 15 -16.18 13.03 12.39
C THR A 15 -15.83 12.06 11.26
N ILE A 16 -14.66 11.44 11.32
CA ILE A 16 -14.23 10.46 10.32
C ILE A 16 -14.87 9.11 10.64
N SER A 17 -15.72 8.61 9.73
CA SER A 17 -16.43 7.34 9.91
C SER A 17 -15.73 6.15 9.25
N ARG A 18 -14.86 6.38 8.25
CA ARG A 18 -14.11 5.33 7.55
C ARG A 18 -12.94 5.90 6.74
N ILE A 19 -11.82 5.18 6.69
CA ILE A 19 -10.76 5.33 5.69
C ILE A 19 -10.73 4.09 4.79
N ARG A 20 -10.54 4.30 3.47
CA ARG A 20 -10.19 3.25 2.50
C ARG A 20 -9.04 3.77 1.65
N ALA A 21 -7.95 3.01 1.56
CA ALA A 21 -6.75 3.46 0.86
C ALA A 21 -5.93 2.28 0.32
N ILE A 22 -5.14 2.56 -0.72
CA ILE A 22 -4.05 1.71 -1.18
C ILE A 22 -2.78 2.23 -0.50
N LEU A 23 -2.18 1.44 0.39
CA LEU A 23 -1.09 1.88 1.26
C LEU A 23 0.27 1.27 0.91
N ASN A 24 0.32 0.28 0.03
CA ASN A 24 1.53 -0.40 -0.39
C ASN A 24 1.68 -0.39 -1.92
N GLY A 25 2.76 0.21 -2.41
CA GLY A 25 3.00 0.39 -3.85
C GLY A 25 3.35 -0.91 -4.56
N THR A 26 4.12 -1.79 -3.91
CA THR A 26 4.60 -3.05 -4.46
C THR A 26 3.45 -4.02 -4.75
N THR A 27 2.59 -4.28 -3.75
CA THR A 27 1.38 -5.09 -3.92
C THR A 27 0.41 -4.47 -4.92
N ASN A 28 0.23 -3.15 -4.91
CA ASN A 28 -0.62 -2.48 -5.88
C ASN A 28 -0.11 -2.66 -7.32
N TYR A 29 1.20 -2.55 -7.52
CA TYR A 29 1.84 -2.80 -8.82
C TYR A 29 1.59 -4.24 -9.28
N VAL A 30 1.90 -5.22 -8.43
CA VAL A 30 1.73 -6.65 -8.74
C VAL A 30 0.28 -6.97 -9.12
N LEU A 31 -0.69 -6.53 -8.33
CA LEU A 31 -2.11 -6.75 -8.61
C LEU A 31 -2.56 -6.04 -9.90
N SER A 32 -2.04 -4.84 -10.16
CA SER A 32 -2.33 -4.11 -11.39
C SER A 32 -1.82 -4.89 -12.61
N ARG A 33 -0.57 -5.36 -12.59
CA ARG A 33 0.02 -6.14 -13.68
C ARG A 33 -0.75 -7.43 -13.96
N MET A 34 -1.08 -8.17 -12.90
CA MET A 34 -1.90 -9.38 -13.01
C MET A 34 -3.27 -9.09 -13.65
N THR A 35 -3.88 -7.96 -13.29
CA THR A 35 -5.22 -7.59 -13.79
C THR A 35 -5.16 -7.10 -15.23
N THR A 36 -4.20 -6.24 -15.58
CA THR A 36 -4.13 -5.60 -16.89
C THR A 36 -3.59 -6.51 -17.97
N GLU A 37 -2.63 -7.37 -17.63
CA GLU A 37 -1.94 -8.23 -18.60
C GLU A 37 -2.31 -9.71 -18.46
N GLY A 38 -3.10 -10.07 -17.45
CA GLY A 38 -3.51 -11.46 -17.22
C GLY A 38 -2.34 -12.37 -16.81
N ILE A 39 -1.22 -11.80 -16.36
CA ILE A 39 -0.03 -12.56 -15.99
C ILE A 39 -0.17 -13.13 -14.57
N SER A 40 0.58 -14.20 -14.31
CA SER A 40 0.62 -14.83 -13.00
C SER A 40 1.31 -13.95 -11.95
N PHE A 41 0.99 -14.18 -10.68
CA PHE A 41 1.61 -13.50 -9.54
C PHE A 41 3.15 -13.58 -9.55
N SER A 42 3.72 -14.75 -9.82
CA SER A 42 5.19 -14.93 -9.81
C SER A 42 5.88 -14.12 -10.89
N VAL A 43 5.27 -14.01 -12.08
CA VAL A 43 5.79 -13.17 -13.17
C VAL A 43 5.71 -11.70 -12.79
N ALA A 44 4.54 -11.24 -12.32
CA ALA A 44 4.36 -9.85 -11.90
C ALA A 44 5.28 -9.43 -10.74
N LEU A 45 5.51 -10.32 -9.77
CA LEU A 45 6.43 -10.07 -8.66
C LEU A 45 7.88 -9.99 -9.13
N LYS A 46 8.28 -10.87 -10.06
CA LYS A 46 9.62 -10.84 -10.63
C LYS A 46 9.86 -9.55 -11.42
N GLU A 47 8.90 -9.13 -12.24
CA GLU A 47 8.96 -7.83 -12.92
C GLU A 47 9.08 -6.67 -11.92
N ALA A 48 8.32 -6.71 -10.82
CA ALA A 48 8.41 -5.72 -9.76
C ALA A 48 9.81 -5.67 -9.13
N GLN A 49 10.47 -6.81 -8.95
CA GLN A 49 11.85 -6.86 -8.45
C GLN A 49 12.86 -6.31 -9.47
N GLU A 50 12.73 -6.69 -10.74
CA GLU A 50 13.62 -6.23 -11.82
C GLU A 50 13.54 -4.71 -12.03
N LEU A 51 12.35 -4.12 -11.83
CA LEU A 51 12.12 -2.68 -11.90
C LEU A 51 12.45 -1.94 -10.59
N GLY A 52 12.81 -2.66 -9.52
CA GLY A 52 13.13 -2.08 -8.22
C GLY A 52 11.91 -1.60 -7.42
N TYR A 53 10.70 -2.05 -7.75
CA TYR A 53 9.49 -1.84 -6.95
C TYR A 53 9.37 -2.81 -5.77
N ALA A 54 10.00 -3.97 -5.85
CA ALA A 54 10.04 -4.98 -4.79
C ALA A 54 11.49 -5.29 -4.42
N GLU A 55 11.76 -5.48 -3.14
CA GLU A 55 13.06 -5.98 -2.69
C GLU A 55 13.23 -7.48 -2.99
N THR A 56 14.46 -7.98 -2.89
CA THR A 56 14.77 -9.41 -3.06
C THR A 56 13.96 -10.29 -2.11
N ASP A 57 13.77 -9.82 -0.87
CA ASP A 57 12.81 -10.39 0.08
C ASP A 57 11.59 -9.46 0.20
N PRO A 58 10.49 -9.71 -0.56
CA PRO A 58 9.31 -8.86 -0.57
C PRO A 58 8.31 -9.22 0.53
N THR A 59 8.71 -10.01 1.55
CA THR A 59 7.78 -10.58 2.54
C THR A 59 6.94 -9.52 3.25
N LEU A 60 7.55 -8.38 3.61
CA LEU A 60 6.85 -7.29 4.31
C LEU A 60 5.73 -6.66 3.47
N ASP A 61 5.93 -6.58 2.15
CA ASP A 61 4.96 -6.03 1.22
C ASP A 61 3.83 -7.03 0.96
N ILE A 62 4.17 -8.24 0.52
CA ILE A 62 3.17 -9.23 0.04
C ILE A 62 2.36 -9.85 1.18
N SER A 63 2.90 -9.90 2.39
CA SER A 63 2.19 -10.39 3.58
C SER A 63 1.34 -9.31 4.25
N GLY A 64 1.44 -8.05 3.77
CA GLY A 64 0.63 -6.93 4.26
C GLY A 64 1.12 -6.27 5.54
N TYR A 65 2.29 -6.62 6.07
CA TYR A 65 2.84 -6.03 7.30
C TYR A 65 3.10 -4.52 7.15
N ASP A 66 3.64 -4.09 6.01
CA ASP A 66 3.83 -2.66 5.71
C ASP A 66 2.49 -1.90 5.71
N THR A 67 1.46 -2.48 5.09
CA THR A 67 0.11 -1.89 5.08
C THR A 67 -0.49 -1.83 6.48
N ALA A 68 -0.34 -2.89 7.27
CA ALA A 68 -0.84 -2.94 8.64
C ALA A 68 -0.18 -1.86 9.53
N GLY A 69 1.14 -1.70 9.45
CA GLY A 69 1.86 -0.65 10.18
C GLY A 69 1.37 0.76 9.82
N LYS A 70 1.19 1.04 8.51
CA LYS A 70 0.63 2.31 8.04
C LYS A 70 -0.80 2.52 8.54
N LEU A 71 -1.64 1.49 8.54
CA LEU A 71 -3.01 1.59 9.01
C LEU A 71 -3.09 1.88 10.51
N VAL A 72 -2.21 1.30 11.33
CA VAL A 72 -2.12 1.59 12.77
C VAL A 72 -1.78 3.06 13.02
N ILE A 73 -0.78 3.60 12.31
CA ILE A 73 -0.43 5.03 12.40
C ILE A 73 -1.66 5.87 12.04
N LEU A 74 -2.28 5.60 10.89
CA LEU A 74 -3.46 6.35 10.46
C LEU A 74 -4.63 6.28 11.43
N SER A 75 -4.85 5.11 12.04
CA SER A 75 -5.94 4.92 13.01
C SER A 75 -5.70 5.68 14.32
N ASN A 76 -4.44 5.89 14.71
CA ASN A 76 -4.08 6.69 15.90
C ASN A 76 -4.07 8.19 15.63
N GLU A 77 -4.02 8.62 14.37
CA GLU A 77 -4.13 10.04 13.97
C GLU A 77 -5.58 10.51 13.79
N LEU A 78 -6.55 9.59 13.88
CA LEU A 78 -7.99 9.90 13.96
C LEU A 78 -8.39 10.32 15.38
#